data_AF-A0A6G3U7R3-F1
#
_entry.id   AF-A0A6G3U7R3-F1
#
_cell.length_a   1.000
_cell.length_b   1.000
_cell.length_c   1.000
_cell.angle_alpha   90.00
_cell.angle_beta   90.00
_cell.angle_gamma   90.00
#
_symmetry.space_group_name_H-M   'P 1'
#
loop_
_entity.id
_entity.type
_entity.pdbx_description
1 polymer ?
#
loop_
_entity_poly.entity_id
_entity_poly.type
_entity_poly.pdbx_seq_one_letter_code
_entity_poly.pdbx_strand_id
1 'polypeptide(L)' 'MPVEITWWGHATCTVEDSHTRVLTDPLFARRLAHLRRRRGAVP' A
#
# COMPACT_ATOMS: atom_id res chain seq x y z
N MET A 1 -0.36 22.40 5.25
CA MET A 1 -1.54 21.93 4.48
C MET A 1 -2.00 20.62 5.11
N PRO A 2 -3.30 20.30 5.13
CA PRO A 2 -3.73 18.98 5.58
C PRO A 2 -3.13 17.91 4.67
N VAL A 3 -2.76 16.76 5.24
CA VAL A 3 -2.34 15.60 4.45
C VAL A 3 -3.59 15.03 3.77
N GLU A 4 -3.55 14.89 2.46
CA GLU A 4 -4.62 14.23 1.71
C GLU A 4 -4.26 12.77 1.44
N ILE A 5 -5.22 11.87 1.64
CA ILE A 5 -5.03 10.44 1.46
C ILE A 5 -6.15 9.91 0.58
N THR A 6 -5.77 9.28 -0.54
CA THR A 6 -6.69 8.49 -1.36
C THR A 6 -6.33 7.01 -1.20
N TRP A 7 -7.28 6.20 -0.71
CA TRP A 7 -7.11 4.75 -0.61
C TRP A 7 -7.64 4.03 -1.85
N TRP A 8 -6.79 3.28 -2.52
CA TRP A 8 -7.13 2.55 -3.75
C TRP A 8 -7.45 1.06 -3.51
N GLY A 9 -7.28 0.59 -2.28
CA GLY A 9 -7.41 -0.82 -1.90
C GLY A 9 -6.07 -1.47 -1.56
N HIS A 10 -6.11 -2.60 -0.85
CA HIS A 10 -4.91 -3.24 -0.27
C HIS A 10 -4.06 -2.21 0.52
N ALA A 11 -2.74 -2.27 0.38
CA ALA A 11 -1.79 -1.28 0.91
C ALA A 11 -1.48 -0.15 -0.09
N THR A 12 -2.26 -0.02 -1.16
CA THR A 12 -2.08 1.03 -2.18
C THR A 12 -2.85 2.29 -1.78
N CYS A 13 -2.12 3.35 -1.46
CA CYS A 13 -2.69 4.69 -1.27
C CYS A 13 -1.81 5.76 -1.90
N THR A 14 -2.45 6.86 -2.30
CA THR A 14 -1.74 8.11 -2.60
C THR A 14 -1.74 8.97 -1.35
N VAL A 15 -0.59 9.51 -0.99
CA VAL A 15 -0.43 10.51 0.07
C VAL A 15 0.08 11.80 -0.55
N GLU A 16 -0.61 12.90 -0.27
CA GLU A 16 -0.20 14.23 -0.68
C GLU A 16 0.10 15.08 0.56
N ASP A 17 1.34 15.51 0.64
CA ASP A 17 1.83 16.38 1.71
C ASP A 17 2.91 17.30 1.14
N SER A 18 2.86 18.58 1.52
CA SER A 18 3.93 19.55 1.22
C SER A 18 4.33 19.59 -0.25
N HIS A 19 3.34 19.56 -1.16
CA HIS A 19 3.50 19.51 -2.63
C HIS A 19 4.23 18.25 -3.16
N THR A 20 4.38 17.23 -2.32
CA THR A 20 4.93 15.93 -2.69
C THR A 20 3.80 14.91 -2.73
N ARG A 21 3.77 14.12 -3.80
CA ARG A 21 2.81 13.02 -3.97
C ARG A 21 3.56 11.70 -3.98
N VAL A 22 3.22 10.82 -3.04
CA VAL A 22 3.81 9.48 -2.91
C VAL A 22 2.73 8.43 -3.14
N LEU A 23 3.09 7.35 -3.84
CA LEU A 23 2.26 6.17 -4.01
C LEU A 23 2.88 5.01 -3.22
N THR A 24 2.12 4.38 -2.33
CA THR A 24 2.57 3.25 -1.52
C THR A 24 2.21 1.92 -2.19
N ASP A 25 3.09 0.92 -2.07
CA ASP A 25 2.91 -0.48 -2.49
C ASP A 25 2.02 -0.65 -3.73
N PRO A 26 2.43 -0.09 -4.89
CA PRO A 26 1.54 0.04 -6.04
C PRO A 26 1.14 -1.32 -6.62
N LEU A 27 -0.15 -1.58 -6.60
CA LEU A 27 -0.75 -2.81 -7.09
C LEU A 27 -1.36 -2.60 -8.48
N PHE A 28 -0.52 -2.62 -9.52
CA PHE A 28 -0.96 -2.38 -10.90
C PHE A 28 -1.45 -3.64 -11.62
N ALA A 29 -1.34 -4.81 -11.00
CA ALA A 29 -1.77 -6.07 -11.57
C ALA A 29 -3.16 -6.46 -11.07
N ARG A 30 -3.97 -7.07 -11.94
CA ARG A 30 -5.30 -7.61 -11.56
C ARG A 30 -5.25 -8.86 -10.69
N ARG A 31 -4.07 -9.47 -10.50
CA ARG A 31 -3.90 -10.75 -9.81
C ARG A 31 -2.84 -10.63 -8.73
N LEU A 32 -3.11 -11.26 -7.60
CA LEU A 32 -2.26 -11.26 -6.41
C LEU A 32 -2.13 -12.66 -5.84
N ALA A 33 -0.99 -12.94 -5.22
CA ALA A 33 -0.76 -14.15 -4.47
C ALA A 33 -0.60 -13.81 -2.99
N HIS A 34 -1.29 -14.55 -2.13
CA HIS A 34 -1.05 -14.47 -0.69
C HIS A 34 0.24 -15.20 -0.35
N LEU A 35 1.21 -14.48 0.23
CA LEU A 35 2.43 -15.09 0.74
C LEU A 35 2.12 -15.81 2.05
N ARG A 36 2.40 -17.11 2.09
CA ARG A 36 2.32 -17.92 3.31
C ARG A 36 3.69 -18.03 3.94
N ARG A 37 3.80 -17.61 5.20
CA ARG A 37 5.02 -17.79 6.00
C ARG A 37 5.36 -19.29 6.07
N ARG A 38 6.56 -19.67 5.63
CA ARG A 38 7.01 -21.08 5.62
C ARG A 38 7.71 -21.52 6.91
N ARG A 39 8.32 -20.60 7.64
CA ARG A 39 9.07 -20.83 8.89
C ARG A 39 8.97 -19.62 9.82
N GLY A 40 9.25 -19.83 11.11
CA GLY A 40 9.16 -18.83 12.17
C GLY A 40 7.96 -19.06 13.08
N ALA A 41 7.92 -18.37 14.23
CA ALA A 41 6.79 -18.45 15.15
C ALA A 41 5.48 -18.03 14.45
N VAL A 42 4.42 -18.77 14.72
CA VAL A 42 3.07 -18.35 14.35
C VAL A 42 2.65 -17.18 15.25
N PRO A 43 1.82 -16.25 14.74
CA PRO A 43 1.25 -15.19 15.57
C PRO A 43 0.42 -15.75 16.72
#